data_AF-A0A7Y8M019-F1
#
_entry.id   AF-A0A7Y8M019-F1
#
_cell.length_a   1.000
_cell.length_b   1.000
_cell.length_c   1.000
_cell.angle_alpha   90.00
_cell.angle_beta   90.00
_cell.angle_gamma   90.00
#
_symmetry.space_group_name_H-M   'P 1'
#
loop_
_entity.id
_entity.type
_entity.pdbx_description
1 polymer ?
#
loop_
_entity_poly.entity_id
_entity_poly.type
_entity_poly.pdbx_seq_one_letter_code
_entity_poly.pdbx_strand_id
1 'polypeptide(L)'
;MNKEGNCLTGGNDYQALNRIAKTLRAQHAIGRLTRACDRWLSYCLYFALPPLEQKRTGFHYQYSVFQLEYSRNLLFLRGSILDEVYQKLLDRTRVAFDVKTLKTIFGRKYRPYQRRAKRGSNGRLEKTIERPSYDLTVFKIHFGKLTLKIYDKGDRVLRIEAIAHNTKELRSGTVIGKLPQLVERMQQYVIEFLNAVQAAHVSFLDFGTFEAMAEPTQRGSRRMAGVDLNKPRVRAAVAAMVALSPKPMGFTVLDLTKKVRALTGWEPEQYNPRRAAYDLAKLRSKGFVERKERSRRYLAKPQGVRKLCAYVVLREKLLKPLMAGTARPRLGRPPKNVHPLDVHYQNLHRELVRTFATLGSAA
;
A
#
# COMPACT_ATOMS: atom_id res chain seq x y z
N MET A 1 -20.26 -21.26 -6.18
CA MET A 1 -19.34 -20.11 -5.94
C MET A 1 -19.62 -19.06 -6.99
N ASN A 2 -19.62 -17.78 -6.61
CA ASN A 2 -19.80 -16.65 -7.52
C ASN A 2 -18.43 -16.05 -7.83
N LYS A 3 -18.23 -15.68 -9.09
CA LYS A 3 -16.97 -15.15 -9.63
C LYS A 3 -17.26 -13.99 -10.56
N GLU A 4 -16.46 -12.94 -10.51
CA GLU A 4 -16.45 -11.82 -11.45
C GLU A 4 -15.03 -11.61 -11.97
N GLY A 5 -14.85 -11.70 -13.30
CA GLY A 5 -13.53 -11.76 -13.92
C GLY A 5 -12.60 -12.76 -13.21
N ASN A 6 -11.46 -12.30 -12.71
CA ASN A 6 -10.48 -13.12 -11.96
C ASN A 6 -10.70 -13.19 -10.43
N CYS A 7 -11.84 -12.75 -9.89
CA CYS A 7 -12.08 -12.64 -8.44
C CYS A 7 -13.29 -13.45 -8.00
N LEU A 8 -13.15 -14.15 -6.87
CA LEU A 8 -14.24 -14.87 -6.23
C LEU A 8 -15.00 -13.90 -5.33
N THR A 9 -16.28 -13.69 -5.63
CA THR A 9 -17.15 -12.69 -4.98
C THR A 9 -18.18 -13.30 -4.03
N GLY A 10 -18.37 -14.62 -4.06
CA GLY A 10 -19.31 -15.31 -3.17
C GLY A 10 -19.11 -16.84 -3.13
N GLY A 11 -19.54 -17.47 -2.05
CA GLY A 11 -19.45 -18.92 -1.84
C GLY A 11 -19.92 -19.32 -0.45
N ASN A 12 -20.07 -20.62 -0.23
CA ASN A 12 -20.59 -21.17 1.03
C ASN A 12 -19.46 -21.72 1.92
N ASP A 13 -18.35 -22.18 1.33
CA ASP A 13 -17.20 -22.71 2.06
C ASP A 13 -15.88 -22.03 1.64
N TYR A 14 -15.56 -20.93 2.32
CA TYR A 14 -14.32 -20.20 2.13
C TYR A 14 -13.11 -20.91 2.78
N GLN A 15 -13.33 -21.80 3.74
CA GLN A 15 -12.26 -22.55 4.38
C GLN A 15 -11.72 -23.63 3.43
N ALA A 16 -12.59 -24.37 2.74
CA ALA A 16 -12.20 -25.28 1.67
C ALA A 16 -11.46 -24.54 0.56
N LEU A 17 -11.93 -23.37 0.13
CA LEU A 17 -11.21 -22.57 -0.87
C LEU A 17 -9.79 -22.21 -0.40
N ASN A 18 -9.65 -21.76 0.85
CA ASN A 18 -8.34 -21.46 1.43
C ASN A 18 -7.45 -22.71 1.55
N ARG A 19 -8.02 -23.88 1.87
CA ARG A 19 -7.29 -25.16 1.85
C ARG A 19 -6.77 -25.48 0.46
N ILE A 20 -7.61 -25.36 -0.57
CA ILE A 20 -7.20 -25.57 -1.97
C ILE A 20 -6.11 -24.55 -2.36
N ALA A 21 -6.30 -23.26 -2.07
CA ALA A 21 -5.29 -22.23 -2.35
C ALA A 21 -3.95 -22.49 -1.63
N LYS A 22 -3.97 -23.08 -0.42
CA LYS A 22 -2.76 -23.53 0.29
C LYS A 22 -2.10 -24.72 -0.40
N THR A 23 -2.85 -25.67 -0.95
CA THR A 23 -2.27 -26.82 -1.70
C THR A 23 -1.47 -26.37 -2.91
N LEU A 24 -1.84 -25.27 -3.58
CA LEU A 24 -1.07 -24.69 -4.70
C LEU A 24 0.33 -24.19 -4.28
N ARG A 25 0.62 -24.11 -2.98
CA ARG A 25 1.93 -23.75 -2.44
C ARG A 25 2.79 -24.96 -2.09
N ALA A 26 2.24 -26.17 -2.18
CA ALA A 26 2.96 -27.37 -1.83
C ALA A 26 3.79 -27.88 -3.01
N GLN A 27 4.90 -28.56 -2.71
CA GLN A 27 5.81 -29.09 -3.74
C GLN A 27 5.10 -30.05 -4.70
N HIS A 28 4.11 -30.81 -4.22
CA HIS A 28 3.32 -31.74 -5.05
C HIS A 28 2.44 -31.02 -6.09
N ALA A 29 2.08 -29.75 -5.87
CA ALA A 29 1.33 -28.96 -6.85
C ALA A 29 2.20 -28.60 -8.05
N ILE A 30 3.53 -28.51 -7.88
CA ILE A 30 4.47 -28.25 -8.96
C ILE A 30 4.40 -29.38 -9.98
N GLY A 31 4.43 -30.65 -9.55
CA GLY A 31 4.32 -31.79 -10.47
C GLY A 31 3.03 -31.79 -11.28
N ARG A 32 1.90 -31.39 -10.66
CA ARG A 32 0.61 -31.24 -11.38
C ARG A 32 0.66 -30.09 -12.38
N LEU A 33 1.27 -28.96 -12.01
CA LEU A 33 1.39 -27.79 -12.88
C LEU A 33 2.32 -28.08 -14.06
N THR A 34 3.47 -28.73 -13.81
CA THR A 34 4.39 -29.18 -14.87
C THR A 34 3.67 -30.09 -15.86
N ARG A 35 2.93 -31.11 -15.38
CA ARG A 35 2.13 -31.98 -16.27
C ARG A 35 1.09 -31.21 -17.09
N ALA A 36 0.47 -30.19 -16.51
CA ALA A 36 -0.46 -29.33 -17.24
C ALA A 36 0.25 -28.50 -18.32
N CYS A 37 1.44 -27.97 -18.02
CA CYS A 37 2.29 -27.28 -18.99
C CYS A 37 2.74 -28.24 -20.11
N ASP A 38 3.21 -29.44 -19.77
CA ASP A 38 3.65 -30.48 -20.73
C ASP A 38 2.51 -30.84 -21.69
N ARG A 39 1.31 -31.09 -21.14
CA ARG A 39 0.11 -31.36 -21.93
C ARG A 39 -0.24 -30.19 -22.85
N TRP A 40 -0.13 -28.96 -22.37
CA TRP A 40 -0.46 -27.79 -23.19
C TRP A 40 0.57 -27.60 -24.32
N LEU A 41 1.85 -27.76 -24.00
CA LEU A 41 2.94 -27.66 -24.97
C LEU A 41 2.83 -28.73 -26.06
N SER A 42 2.44 -29.96 -25.71
CA SER A 42 2.25 -31.05 -26.68
C SER A 42 1.18 -30.77 -27.73
N TYR A 43 0.23 -29.86 -27.46
CA TYR A 43 -0.77 -29.43 -28.45
C TYR A 43 -0.35 -28.18 -29.23
N CYS A 44 0.51 -27.33 -28.67
CA CYS A 44 0.75 -25.99 -29.20
C CYS A 44 2.09 -25.83 -29.92
N LEU A 45 3.11 -26.65 -29.64
CA LEU A 45 4.48 -26.37 -30.07
C LEU A 45 5.31 -27.65 -30.31
N TYR A 46 5.77 -27.86 -31.55
CA TYR A 46 6.90 -28.74 -31.88
C TYR A 46 8.20 -27.92 -31.89
N PHE A 47 8.52 -27.28 -30.76
CA PHE A 47 9.64 -26.34 -30.68
C PHE A 47 10.90 -27.07 -30.22
N ALA A 48 11.47 -27.92 -31.08
CA ALA A 48 12.86 -28.42 -31.08
C ALA A 48 12.95 -29.83 -31.71
N LEU A 49 12.21 -30.80 -31.16
CA LEU A 49 12.28 -32.21 -31.54
C LEU A 49 10.88 -32.85 -31.61
N PRO A 50 10.62 -33.79 -32.53
CA PRO A 50 9.42 -34.63 -32.49
C PRO A 50 9.32 -35.45 -31.19
N PRO A 51 8.11 -35.85 -30.74
CA PRO A 51 7.92 -36.59 -29.48
C PRO A 51 8.73 -37.89 -29.38
N LEU A 52 8.94 -38.57 -30.51
CA LEU A 52 9.74 -39.80 -30.57
C LEU A 52 11.22 -39.52 -30.28
N GLU A 53 11.77 -38.44 -30.83
CA GLU A 53 13.16 -38.02 -30.61
C GLU A 53 13.36 -37.43 -29.21
N GLN A 54 12.35 -36.74 -28.65
CA GLN A 54 12.40 -36.31 -27.26
C GLN A 54 12.55 -37.50 -26.31
N LYS A 55 11.78 -38.57 -26.52
CA LYS A 55 11.92 -39.81 -25.74
C LYS A 55 13.29 -40.48 -25.91
N ARG A 56 13.83 -40.51 -27.14
CA ARG A 56 15.14 -41.12 -27.42
C ARG A 56 16.31 -40.34 -26.81
N THR A 57 16.22 -39.01 -26.79
CA THR A 57 17.31 -38.13 -26.33
C THR A 57 17.19 -37.70 -24.87
N GLY A 58 16.06 -37.98 -24.21
CA GLY A 58 15.78 -37.49 -22.85
C GLY A 58 15.53 -35.98 -22.79
N PHE A 59 15.25 -35.36 -23.93
CA PHE A 59 14.94 -33.93 -24.02
C PHE A 59 13.67 -33.60 -23.22
N HIS A 60 13.76 -32.62 -22.33
CA HIS A 60 12.65 -32.16 -21.51
C HIS A 60 12.64 -30.64 -21.41
N TYR A 61 11.44 -30.07 -21.40
CA TYR A 61 11.26 -28.63 -21.20
C TYR A 61 11.37 -28.27 -19.73
N GLN A 62 12.02 -27.14 -19.45
CA GLN A 62 12.04 -26.54 -18.13
C GLN A 62 11.25 -25.24 -18.13
N TYR A 63 10.28 -25.15 -17.22
CA TYR A 63 9.39 -23.99 -17.15
C TYR A 63 9.92 -22.94 -16.16
N SER A 64 9.66 -21.69 -16.49
CA SER A 64 9.89 -20.56 -15.59
C SER A 64 8.67 -19.65 -15.52
N VAL A 65 8.46 -19.03 -14.37
CA VAL A 65 7.36 -18.10 -14.10
C VAL A 65 7.85 -16.71 -14.44
N PHE A 66 7.33 -16.08 -15.49
CA PHE A 66 7.74 -14.71 -15.87
C PHE A 66 7.03 -13.64 -15.05
N GLN A 67 5.70 -13.68 -15.01
CA GLN A 67 4.83 -12.79 -14.23
C GLN A 67 4.09 -13.60 -13.18
N LEU A 68 3.91 -13.01 -11.99
CA LEU A 68 3.15 -13.63 -10.90
C LEU A 68 2.26 -12.58 -10.24
N GLU A 69 1.00 -12.95 -10.02
CA GLU A 69 0.03 -12.15 -9.29
C GLU A 69 -0.46 -12.92 -8.07
N TYR A 70 -0.50 -12.24 -6.93
CA TYR A 70 -1.05 -12.78 -5.70
C TYR A 70 -2.11 -11.83 -5.19
N SER A 71 -3.28 -12.36 -4.86
CA SER A 71 -4.38 -11.57 -4.31
C SER A 71 -4.85 -12.11 -2.97
N ARG A 72 -5.22 -11.19 -2.07
CA ARG A 72 -5.99 -11.47 -0.86
C ARG A 72 -7.32 -10.74 -0.98
N ASN A 73 -8.41 -11.50 -0.97
CA ASN A 73 -9.76 -10.96 -1.04
C ASN A 73 -10.35 -10.94 0.38
N LEU A 74 -10.75 -9.76 0.84
CA LEU A 74 -11.49 -9.59 2.08
C LEU A 74 -12.96 -9.44 1.72
N LEU A 75 -13.78 -10.38 2.19
CA LEU A 75 -15.21 -10.37 1.95
C LEU A 75 -15.92 -9.71 3.13
N PHE A 76 -16.61 -8.61 2.87
CA PHE A 76 -17.38 -7.91 3.87
C PHE A 76 -18.77 -8.51 3.98
N LEU A 77 -19.37 -8.43 5.17
CA LEU A 77 -20.77 -8.80 5.38
C LEU A 77 -21.71 -7.86 4.60
N ARG A 78 -21.35 -6.57 4.55
CA ARG A 78 -22.15 -5.50 3.93
C ARG A 78 -21.26 -4.64 3.01
N GLY A 79 -21.77 -4.33 1.81
CA GLY A 79 -21.09 -3.44 0.86
C GLY A 79 -20.93 -2.01 1.38
N SER A 80 -21.90 -1.49 2.12
CA SER A 80 -21.81 -0.14 2.70
C SER A 80 -20.67 0.02 3.71
N ILE A 81 -20.41 -1.01 4.52
CA ILE A 81 -19.27 -1.03 5.46
C ILE A 81 -17.95 -1.04 4.68
N LEU A 82 -17.88 -1.80 3.59
CA LEU A 82 -16.72 -1.80 2.70
C LEU A 82 -16.46 -0.38 2.17
N ASP A 83 -17.48 0.28 1.64
CA ASP A 83 -17.34 1.63 1.08
C ASP A 83 -16.86 2.61 2.16
N GLU A 84 -17.47 2.59 3.35
CA GLU A 84 -17.07 3.47 4.46
C GLU A 84 -15.62 3.23 4.89
N VAL A 85 -15.24 1.97 5.11
CA VAL A 85 -13.89 1.59 5.54
C VAL A 85 -12.87 1.98 4.46
N TYR A 86 -13.18 1.70 3.20
CA TYR A 86 -12.25 1.95 2.12
C TYR A 86 -12.07 3.44 1.82
N GLN A 87 -13.15 4.23 1.82
CA GLN A 87 -13.05 5.69 1.65
C GLN A 87 -12.24 6.33 2.80
N LYS A 88 -12.51 5.98 4.06
CA LYS A 88 -11.73 6.46 5.21
C LYS A 88 -10.25 6.06 5.13
N LEU A 89 -9.96 4.87 4.60
CA LEU A 89 -8.60 4.41 4.36
C LEU A 89 -7.92 5.25 3.27
N LEU A 90 -8.59 5.51 2.15
CA LEU A 90 -8.08 6.33 1.06
C LEU A 90 -7.77 7.76 1.51
N ASP A 91 -8.71 8.42 2.18
CA ASP A 91 -8.57 9.81 2.62
C ASP A 91 -7.34 10.02 3.50
N ARG A 92 -7.07 9.07 4.41
CA ARG A 92 -5.94 9.17 5.35
C ARG A 92 -4.61 8.74 4.75
N THR A 93 -4.60 7.77 3.83
CA THR A 93 -3.35 7.14 3.38
C THR A 93 -2.86 7.62 2.01
N ARG A 94 -3.73 8.19 1.17
CA ARG A 94 -3.38 8.65 -0.19
C ARG A 94 -2.23 9.66 -0.19
N VAL A 95 -2.32 10.66 0.67
CA VAL A 95 -1.30 11.71 0.79
C VAL A 95 0.00 11.15 1.36
N ALA A 96 -0.11 10.30 2.39
CA ALA A 96 1.05 9.69 3.04
C ALA A 96 1.88 8.84 2.07
N PHE A 97 1.24 8.13 1.15
CA PHE A 97 1.91 7.28 0.17
C PHE A 97 2.21 7.95 -1.18
N ASP A 98 1.95 9.26 -1.32
CA ASP A 98 2.14 10.01 -2.57
C ASP A 98 1.49 9.32 -3.78
N VAL A 99 0.23 8.91 -3.60
CA VAL A 99 -0.55 8.29 -4.67
C VAL A 99 -1.08 9.40 -5.58
N LYS A 100 -0.39 9.61 -6.71
CA LYS A 100 -0.66 10.69 -7.68
C LYS A 100 -2.03 10.60 -8.36
N THR A 101 -2.59 9.40 -8.52
CA THR A 101 -3.84 9.22 -9.26
C THR A 101 -4.68 8.13 -8.60
N LEU A 102 -5.87 8.50 -8.10
CA LEU A 102 -6.94 7.55 -7.86
C LEU A 102 -7.71 7.42 -9.17
N LYS A 103 -7.79 6.20 -9.70
CA LYS A 103 -8.67 5.92 -10.83
C LYS A 103 -9.97 5.40 -10.25
N THR A 104 -11.01 6.24 -10.28
CA THR A 104 -12.38 5.79 -10.05
C THR A 104 -12.98 5.46 -11.41
N ILE A 105 -13.31 4.19 -11.62
CA ILE A 105 -14.07 3.77 -12.80
C ILE A 105 -15.54 3.84 -12.40
N PHE A 106 -16.28 4.77 -12.99
CA PHE A 106 -17.66 5.08 -12.61
C PHE A 106 -18.62 3.88 -12.82
N GLY A 107 -19.43 3.60 -11.80
CA GLY A 107 -20.53 2.64 -11.73
C GLY A 107 -21.65 3.18 -10.83
N ARG A 108 -22.46 2.33 -10.19
CA ARG A 108 -23.41 2.81 -9.16
C ARG A 108 -22.65 3.29 -7.91
N LYS A 109 -22.99 4.50 -7.46
CA LYS A 109 -22.38 5.17 -6.29
C LYS A 109 -22.74 4.55 -4.93
N TYR A 110 -23.85 3.81 -4.87
CA TYR A 110 -24.35 3.16 -3.64
C TYR A 110 -24.43 1.65 -3.82
N ARG A 111 -23.72 0.95 -2.93
CA ARG A 111 -23.60 -0.51 -2.91
C ARG A 111 -24.72 -1.14 -2.07
N PRO A 112 -25.59 -1.98 -2.65
CA PRO A 112 -26.76 -2.52 -1.95
C PRO A 112 -26.39 -3.51 -0.85
N TYR A 113 -27.31 -3.69 0.10
CA TYR A 113 -27.17 -4.56 1.26
C TYR A 113 -26.89 -6.03 0.89
N GLN A 114 -27.66 -6.58 -0.07
CA GLN A 114 -27.49 -7.89 -0.71
C GLN A 114 -28.26 -7.87 -2.05
N ARG A 115 -27.71 -8.44 -3.13
CA ARG A 115 -28.55 -8.87 -4.26
C ARG A 115 -29.18 -10.21 -3.89
N ARG A 116 -30.51 -10.26 -3.72
CA ARG A 116 -31.22 -11.53 -3.89
C ARG A 116 -30.88 -12.01 -5.30
N ALA A 117 -30.30 -13.21 -5.42
CA ALA A 117 -30.06 -13.82 -6.71
C ALA A 117 -31.40 -13.83 -7.46
N LYS A 118 -31.52 -13.02 -8.51
CA LYS A 118 -32.65 -13.16 -9.43
C LYS A 118 -32.51 -14.55 -10.05
N ARG A 119 -33.38 -15.47 -9.63
CA ARG A 119 -33.70 -16.66 -10.42
C ARG A 119 -34.12 -16.17 -11.80
N GLY A 120 -33.45 -16.65 -12.84
CA GLY A 120 -33.86 -16.49 -14.23
C GLY A 120 -33.10 -15.41 -15.00
N SER A 121 -32.04 -15.79 -15.69
CA SER A 121 -31.98 -15.62 -17.14
C SER A 121 -30.92 -16.59 -17.70
N ASN A 122 -31.40 -17.68 -18.29
CA ASN A 122 -30.61 -18.53 -19.19
C ASN A 122 -30.06 -17.69 -20.35
N GLY A 123 -28.86 -18.04 -20.79
CA GLY A 123 -28.45 -17.92 -22.19
C GLY A 123 -28.15 -16.52 -22.70
N ARG A 124 -26.92 -16.03 -22.47
CA ARG A 124 -26.14 -15.32 -23.50
C ARG A 124 -24.69 -15.22 -23.05
N LEU A 125 -23.80 -15.89 -23.79
CA LEU A 125 -22.35 -15.65 -23.79
C LEU A 125 -22.13 -14.26 -24.39
N GLU A 126 -22.36 -13.23 -23.59
CA GLU A 126 -22.13 -11.86 -23.99
C GLU A 126 -20.70 -11.49 -23.63
N LYS A 127 -19.89 -11.25 -24.68
CA LYS A 127 -18.52 -10.75 -24.61
C LYS A 127 -18.58 -9.27 -24.20
N THR A 128 -19.10 -9.00 -23.02
CA THR A 128 -19.33 -7.66 -22.51
C THR A 128 -18.05 -7.22 -21.81
N ILE A 129 -17.40 -6.20 -22.35
CA ILE A 129 -16.40 -5.39 -21.64
C ILE A 129 -17.06 -4.99 -20.32
N GLU A 130 -16.72 -5.70 -19.24
CA GLU A 130 -17.34 -5.57 -17.93
C GLU A 130 -17.16 -4.13 -17.42
N ARG A 131 -18.15 -3.27 -17.67
CA ARG A 131 -18.29 -2.03 -16.91
C ARG A 131 -18.52 -2.45 -15.45
N PRO A 132 -17.72 -1.95 -14.48
CA PRO A 132 -17.97 -2.25 -13.09
C PRO A 132 -19.42 -1.86 -12.73
N SER A 133 -20.17 -2.73 -12.07
CA SER A 133 -21.53 -2.38 -11.64
C SER A 133 -21.54 -1.27 -10.58
N TYR A 134 -20.39 -1.01 -9.92
CA TYR A 134 -20.18 -0.02 -8.87
C TYR A 134 -18.88 0.74 -9.08
N ASP A 135 -18.77 1.92 -8.47
CA ASP A 135 -17.56 2.75 -8.52
C ASP A 135 -16.33 1.98 -8.02
N LEU A 136 -15.42 1.64 -8.93
CA LEU A 136 -14.19 0.92 -8.59
C LEU A 136 -13.09 1.95 -8.29
N THR A 137 -12.75 2.16 -7.03
CA THR A 137 -11.64 3.05 -6.66
C THR A 137 -10.36 2.23 -6.56
N VAL A 138 -9.34 2.58 -7.36
CA VAL A 138 -8.06 1.85 -7.34
C VAL A 138 -6.99 2.66 -6.63
N PHE A 139 -6.55 2.15 -5.48
CA PHE A 139 -5.33 2.56 -4.82
C PHE A 139 -4.17 1.73 -5.37
N LYS A 140 -3.25 2.34 -6.12
CA LYS A 140 -2.16 1.63 -6.82
C LYS A 140 -0.82 2.30 -6.57
N ILE A 141 0.17 1.52 -6.15
CA ILE A 141 1.55 1.97 -5.95
C ILE A 141 2.49 1.12 -6.83
N HIS A 142 3.42 1.80 -7.50
CA HIS A 142 4.43 1.18 -8.35
C HIS A 142 5.82 1.27 -7.74
N PHE A 143 6.52 0.13 -7.73
CA PHE A 143 7.92 0.01 -7.31
C PHE A 143 8.72 -0.75 -8.39
N GLY A 144 9.09 -0.04 -9.46
CA GLY A 144 9.73 -0.68 -10.62
C GLY A 144 8.80 -1.71 -11.25
N LYS A 145 9.23 -2.97 -11.34
CA LYS A 145 8.43 -4.08 -11.90
C LYS A 145 7.52 -4.77 -10.86
N LEU A 146 7.39 -4.20 -9.66
CA LEU A 146 6.44 -4.63 -8.65
C LEU A 146 5.31 -3.59 -8.53
N THR A 147 4.08 -4.06 -8.42
CA THR A 147 2.90 -3.21 -8.20
C THR A 147 2.08 -3.74 -7.05
N LEU A 148 1.64 -2.84 -6.17
CA LEU A 148 0.72 -3.14 -5.08
C LEU A 148 -0.59 -2.39 -5.32
N LYS A 149 -1.73 -3.06 -5.12
CA LYS A 149 -3.05 -2.49 -5.33
C LYS A 149 -4.01 -2.84 -4.22
N ILE A 150 -4.91 -1.93 -3.90
CA ILE A 150 -6.14 -2.19 -3.14
C ILE A 150 -7.28 -1.61 -3.98
N TYR A 151 -8.34 -2.38 -4.17
CA TYR A 151 -9.55 -1.91 -4.84
C TYR A 151 -10.74 -2.75 -4.41
N ASP A 152 -11.93 -2.16 -4.45
CA ASP A 152 -13.18 -2.86 -4.26
C ASP A 152 -13.60 -3.59 -5.55
N LYS A 153 -14.23 -4.77 -5.43
CA LYS A 153 -14.68 -5.58 -6.55
C LYS A 153 -16.02 -6.27 -6.24
N GLY A 154 -16.88 -6.38 -7.24
CA GLY A 154 -18.23 -6.94 -7.10
C GLY A 154 -19.09 -6.14 -6.15
N ASP A 155 -19.87 -6.82 -5.28
CA ASP A 155 -20.81 -6.23 -4.30
C ASP A 155 -20.25 -6.04 -2.88
N ARG A 156 -19.20 -6.76 -2.46
CA ARG A 156 -18.67 -6.65 -1.08
C ARG A 156 -17.23 -7.15 -0.89
N VAL A 157 -16.42 -7.17 -1.93
CA VAL A 157 -15.03 -7.65 -1.85
C VAL A 157 -14.05 -6.48 -1.88
N LEU A 158 -13.13 -6.42 -0.92
CA LEU A 158 -11.91 -5.61 -1.02
C LEU A 158 -10.76 -6.52 -1.45
N ARG A 159 -10.19 -6.26 -2.62
CA ARG A 159 -9.10 -7.04 -3.19
C ARG A 159 -7.78 -6.31 -3.03
N ILE A 160 -6.82 -7.00 -2.41
CA ILE A 160 -5.45 -6.54 -2.28
C ILE A 160 -4.57 -7.40 -3.17
N GLU A 161 -3.80 -6.78 -4.05
CA GLU A 161 -2.95 -7.49 -5.01
C GLU A 161 -1.49 -7.05 -4.90
N ALA A 162 -0.61 -8.04 -4.98
CA ALA A 162 0.77 -7.85 -5.38
C ALA A 162 0.94 -8.42 -6.80
N ILE A 163 1.61 -7.66 -7.66
CA ILE A 163 1.90 -8.04 -9.04
C ILE A 163 3.41 -7.90 -9.25
N ALA A 164 4.06 -9.02 -9.59
CA ALA A 164 5.42 -9.04 -10.10
C ALA A 164 5.35 -9.18 -11.62
N HIS A 165 5.50 -8.05 -12.33
CA HIS A 165 5.61 -8.01 -13.79
C HIS A 165 6.86 -8.74 -14.29
N ASN A 166 7.82 -8.95 -13.40
CA ASN A 166 8.96 -9.83 -13.61
C ASN A 166 9.38 -10.47 -12.28
N THR A 167 9.30 -11.79 -12.19
CA THR A 167 9.62 -12.55 -10.97
C THR A 167 11.10 -12.47 -10.57
N LYS A 168 12.02 -12.05 -11.46
CA LYS A 168 13.42 -11.80 -11.09
C LYS A 168 13.55 -10.76 -9.98
N GLU A 169 12.61 -9.82 -9.86
CA GLU A 169 12.56 -8.84 -8.76
C GLU A 169 12.36 -9.50 -7.39
N LEU A 170 11.76 -10.69 -7.33
CA LEU A 170 11.52 -11.42 -6.08
C LEU A 170 12.81 -11.99 -5.48
N ARG A 171 13.86 -12.14 -6.30
CA ARG A 171 15.18 -12.70 -5.94
C ARG A 171 15.08 -14.10 -5.29
N SER A 172 14.17 -14.93 -5.79
CA SER A 172 13.93 -16.30 -5.30
C SER A 172 14.13 -17.38 -6.39
N GLY A 173 14.69 -17.00 -7.55
CA GLY A 173 14.73 -17.83 -8.75
C GLY A 173 13.41 -17.81 -9.52
N THR A 174 13.43 -18.13 -10.82
CA THR A 174 12.23 -18.04 -11.68
C THR A 174 11.73 -19.40 -12.15
N VAL A 175 12.49 -20.47 -11.96
CA VAL A 175 12.11 -21.83 -12.36
C VAL A 175 10.83 -22.25 -11.63
N ILE A 176 9.96 -23.02 -12.30
CA ILE A 176 8.67 -23.48 -11.76
C ILE A 176 8.80 -24.22 -10.42
N GLY A 177 9.93 -24.92 -10.21
CA GLY A 177 10.29 -25.56 -8.94
C GLY A 177 10.39 -24.59 -7.75
N LYS A 178 10.53 -23.28 -8.00
CA LYS A 178 10.57 -22.21 -7.00
C LYS A 178 9.22 -21.51 -6.79
N LEU A 179 8.16 -21.99 -7.44
CA LEU A 179 6.83 -21.37 -7.33
C LEU A 179 6.33 -21.23 -5.88
N PRO A 180 6.47 -22.23 -4.98
CA PRO A 180 6.12 -22.06 -3.57
C PRO A 180 6.78 -20.85 -2.91
N GLN A 181 8.09 -20.69 -3.10
CA GLN A 181 8.87 -19.57 -2.53
C GLN A 181 8.46 -18.23 -3.15
N LEU A 182 8.15 -18.21 -4.46
CA LEU A 182 7.64 -17.01 -5.13
C LEU A 182 6.27 -16.59 -4.57
N VAL A 183 5.35 -17.55 -4.39
CA VAL A 183 4.01 -17.29 -3.84
C VAL A 183 4.09 -16.83 -2.38
N GLU A 184 4.93 -17.48 -1.56
CA GLU A 184 5.18 -17.06 -0.18
C GLU A 184 5.71 -15.63 -0.11
N ARG A 185 6.68 -15.29 -0.98
CA ARG A 185 7.22 -13.92 -1.05
C ARG A 185 6.16 -12.90 -1.46
N MET A 186 5.31 -13.23 -2.44
CA MET A 186 4.22 -12.36 -2.85
C MET A 186 3.18 -12.16 -1.75
N GLN A 187 2.89 -13.21 -0.97
CA GLN A 187 2.04 -13.11 0.22
C GLN A 187 2.65 -12.18 1.27
N GLN A 188 3.96 -12.33 1.57
CA GLN A 188 4.68 -11.46 2.49
C GLN A 188 4.54 -9.99 2.07
N TYR A 189 4.68 -9.68 0.77
CA TYR A 189 4.50 -8.31 0.28
C TYR A 189 3.09 -7.78 0.47
N VAL A 190 2.05 -8.60 0.27
CA VAL A 190 0.67 -8.19 0.57
C VAL A 190 0.48 -7.90 2.06
N ILE A 191 1.08 -8.71 2.93
CA ILE A 191 1.02 -8.50 4.40
C ILE A 191 1.77 -7.22 4.79
N GLU A 192 3.00 -7.03 4.33
CA GLU A 192 3.81 -5.83 4.59
C GLU A 192 3.11 -4.56 4.09
N PHE A 193 2.50 -4.62 2.91
CA PHE A 193 1.73 -3.53 2.35
C PHE A 193 0.51 -3.18 3.23
N LEU A 194 -0.28 -4.18 3.63
CA LEU A 194 -1.41 -3.97 4.53
C LEU A 194 -0.98 -3.42 5.88
N ASN A 195 0.13 -3.89 6.44
CA ASN A 195 0.69 -3.38 7.70
C ASN A 195 1.09 -1.90 7.57
N ALA A 196 1.71 -1.51 6.46
CA ALA A 196 2.05 -0.10 6.19
C ALA A 196 0.79 0.76 6.07
N VAL A 197 -0.21 0.31 5.31
CA VAL A 197 -1.49 1.01 5.14
C VAL A 197 -2.22 1.17 6.47
N GLN A 198 -2.30 0.10 7.27
CA GLN A 198 -2.90 0.12 8.59
C GLN A 198 -2.15 1.06 9.54
N ALA A 199 -0.81 1.03 9.53
CA ALA A 199 0.02 1.92 10.34
C ALA A 199 -0.20 3.40 10.01
N ALA A 200 -0.32 3.73 8.72
CA ALA A 200 -0.63 5.08 8.27
C ALA A 200 -2.08 5.49 8.61
N HIS A 201 -3.03 4.56 8.57
CA HIS A 201 -4.44 4.83 8.87
C HIS A 201 -4.74 5.01 10.37
N VAL A 202 -4.15 4.15 11.21
CA VAL A 202 -4.29 4.17 12.68
C VAL A 202 -3.07 4.86 13.27
N SER A 203 -2.95 6.16 13.01
CA SER A 203 -1.84 6.99 13.47
C SER A 203 -2.14 7.61 14.83
N PHE A 204 -1.26 7.41 15.81
CA PHE A 204 -1.32 8.09 17.11
C PHE A 204 0.06 8.61 17.51
N LEU A 205 0.06 9.65 18.34
CA LEU A 205 1.25 10.26 18.91
C LEU A 205 0.97 10.68 20.35
N ASP A 206 1.69 10.10 21.30
CA ASP A 206 1.70 10.57 22.68
C ASP A 206 2.72 11.72 22.85
N PHE A 207 2.50 12.55 23.87
CA PHE A 207 3.31 13.74 24.11
C PHE A 207 4.79 13.41 24.41
N GLY A 208 5.07 12.39 25.21
CA GLY A 208 6.43 11.97 25.51
C GLY A 208 7.20 11.52 24.25
N THR A 209 6.54 10.76 23.36
CA THR A 209 7.11 10.42 22.05
C THR A 209 7.31 11.66 21.18
N PHE A 210 6.39 12.64 21.21
CA PHE A 210 6.52 13.89 20.47
C PHE A 210 7.79 14.65 20.88
N GLU A 211 8.02 14.85 22.17
CA GLU A 211 9.22 15.53 22.68
C GLU A 211 10.49 14.71 22.40
N ALA A 212 10.45 13.42 22.75
CA ALA A 212 11.59 12.53 22.56
C ALA A 212 12.01 12.40 21.10
N MET A 213 11.18 12.72 20.11
CA MET A 213 11.58 12.75 18.70
C MET A 213 12.58 13.88 18.40
N ALA A 214 12.36 15.06 18.94
CA ALA A 214 13.23 16.22 18.72
C ALA A 214 14.57 16.10 19.45
N GLU A 215 14.59 15.35 20.54
CA GLU A 215 15.80 15.12 21.35
C GLU A 215 16.87 14.30 20.61
N PRO A 216 18.16 14.49 20.89
CA PRO A 216 19.22 13.59 20.43
C PRO A 216 19.04 12.16 20.97
N THR A 217 19.57 11.16 20.26
CA THR A 217 19.57 9.76 20.71
C THR A 217 20.94 9.15 20.55
N GLN A 218 21.38 8.41 21.57
CA GLN A 218 22.61 7.64 21.52
C GLN A 218 22.32 6.25 20.96
N ARG A 219 23.09 5.82 19.95
CA ARG A 219 23.00 4.47 19.40
C ARG A 219 24.39 3.87 19.29
N GLY A 220 24.69 2.90 20.16
CA GLY A 220 26.06 2.44 20.36
C GLY A 220 26.93 3.60 20.86
N SER A 221 28.13 3.75 20.30
CA SER A 221 29.08 4.80 20.68
C SER A 221 28.79 6.17 20.04
N ARG A 222 27.80 6.31 19.15
CA ARG A 222 27.55 7.56 18.42
C ARG A 222 26.26 8.24 18.86
N ARG A 223 26.35 9.53 19.21
CA ARG A 223 25.20 10.42 19.41
C ARG A 223 24.67 10.88 18.06
N MET A 224 23.37 10.78 17.88
CA MET A 224 22.67 11.22 16.67
C MET A 224 21.69 12.34 17.03
N ALA A 225 21.68 13.41 16.25
CA ALA A 225 20.75 14.51 16.44
C ALA A 225 19.30 14.05 16.22
N GLY A 226 18.36 14.68 16.91
CA GLY A 226 16.94 14.35 16.82
C GLY A 226 16.30 14.62 15.46
N VAL A 227 15.06 14.16 15.36
CA VAL A 227 14.17 14.29 14.20
C VAL A 227 13.24 15.47 14.47
N ASP A 228 13.73 16.65 14.16
CA ASP A 228 12.97 17.90 14.26
C ASP A 228 12.14 18.13 12.99
N LEU A 229 10.83 17.92 13.11
CA LEU A 229 9.87 18.04 12.02
C LEU A 229 9.39 19.48 11.78
N ASN A 230 9.92 20.48 12.48
CA ASN A 230 9.73 21.88 12.07
C ASN A 230 10.59 22.21 10.83
N LYS A 231 11.72 21.52 10.67
CA LYS A 231 12.63 21.72 9.55
C LYS A 231 12.06 21.14 8.25
N PRO A 232 11.91 21.94 7.17
CA PRO A 232 11.36 21.46 5.89
C PRO A 232 12.06 20.23 5.32
N ARG A 233 13.39 20.17 5.44
CA ARG A 233 14.20 19.02 4.98
C ARG A 233 13.83 17.72 5.68
N VAL A 234 13.70 17.76 7.00
CA VAL A 234 13.38 16.57 7.80
C VAL A 234 11.96 16.11 7.52
N ARG A 235 11.01 17.05 7.34
CA ARG A 235 9.64 16.72 6.89
C ARG A 235 9.64 16.02 5.54
N ALA A 236 10.39 16.52 4.57
CA ALA A 236 10.49 15.90 3.25
C ALA A 236 11.08 14.49 3.33
N ALA A 237 12.13 14.29 4.14
CA ALA A 237 12.73 12.98 4.38
C ALA A 237 11.75 12.00 5.03
N VAL A 238 10.96 12.45 6.01
CA VAL A 238 9.93 11.64 6.68
C VAL A 238 8.78 11.29 5.72
N ALA A 239 8.28 12.26 4.96
CA ALA A 239 7.23 12.01 3.96
C ALA A 239 7.71 11.00 2.91
N ALA A 240 8.95 11.14 2.43
CA ALA A 240 9.55 10.18 1.51
C ALA A 240 9.72 8.79 2.13
N MET A 241 10.12 8.69 3.40
CA MET A 241 10.25 7.42 4.09
C MET A 241 8.90 6.71 4.24
N VAL A 242 7.86 7.44 4.68
CA VAL A 242 6.48 6.92 4.78
C VAL A 242 6.01 6.46 3.40
N ALA A 243 6.22 7.25 2.34
CA ALA A 243 5.83 6.87 0.98
C ALA A 243 6.57 5.63 0.45
N LEU A 244 7.78 5.36 0.94
CA LEU A 244 8.57 4.18 0.61
C LEU A 244 8.33 3.00 1.56
N SER A 245 7.57 3.18 2.65
CA SER A 245 7.34 2.13 3.64
C SER A 245 6.66 0.86 3.09
N PRO A 246 5.75 0.91 2.09
CA PRO A 246 5.18 -0.30 1.51
C PRO A 246 6.05 -0.91 0.41
N LYS A 247 7.26 -0.37 0.15
CA LYS A 247 8.14 -0.89 -0.90
C LYS A 247 8.60 -2.31 -0.56
N PRO A 248 8.28 -3.31 -1.40
CA PRO A 248 8.75 -4.68 -1.18
C PRO A 248 10.27 -4.75 -1.04
N MET A 249 10.75 -5.55 -0.10
CA MET A 249 12.19 -5.70 0.25
C MET A 249 12.85 -4.45 0.82
N GLY A 250 12.11 -3.37 1.06
CA GLY A 250 12.62 -2.11 1.55
C GLY A 250 13.26 -1.24 0.49
N PHE A 251 13.72 -0.07 0.92
CA PHE A 251 14.26 0.99 0.07
C PHE A 251 15.72 1.29 0.39
N THR A 252 16.42 1.90 -0.57
CA THR A 252 17.82 2.31 -0.44
C THR A 252 17.93 3.81 -0.13
N VAL A 253 19.13 4.28 0.24
CA VAL A 253 19.41 5.72 0.35
C VAL A 253 19.13 6.44 -0.98
N LEU A 254 19.43 5.80 -2.11
CA LEU A 254 19.16 6.36 -3.43
C LEU A 254 17.65 6.49 -3.69
N ASP A 255 16.85 5.49 -3.29
CA ASP A 255 15.39 5.56 -3.38
C ASP A 255 14.84 6.72 -2.54
N LEU A 256 15.34 6.87 -1.30
CA LEU A 256 14.95 7.98 -0.43
C LEU A 256 15.31 9.33 -1.07
N THR A 257 16.53 9.45 -1.59
CA THR A 257 17.00 10.67 -2.27
C THR A 257 16.08 11.03 -3.45
N LYS A 258 15.82 10.05 -4.33
CA LYS A 258 14.93 10.24 -5.48
C LYS A 258 13.51 10.63 -5.06
N LYS A 259 13.00 10.00 -4.01
CA LYS A 259 11.64 10.27 -3.52
C LYS A 259 11.54 11.65 -2.86
N VAL A 260 12.53 12.08 -2.07
CA VAL A 260 12.55 13.43 -1.50
C VAL A 260 12.54 14.48 -2.62
N ARG A 261 13.43 14.36 -3.61
CA ARG A 261 13.47 15.29 -4.75
C ARG A 261 12.15 15.29 -5.54
N ALA A 262 11.55 14.12 -5.76
CA ALA A 262 10.26 14.02 -6.45
C ALA A 262 9.11 14.67 -5.67
N LEU A 263 9.17 14.73 -4.33
CA LEU A 263 8.16 15.37 -3.49
C LEU A 263 8.37 16.88 -3.36
N THR A 264 9.61 17.37 -3.42
CA THR A 264 9.94 18.77 -3.15
C THR A 264 10.31 19.59 -4.39
N GLY A 265 10.64 18.95 -5.51
CA GLY A 265 11.23 19.60 -6.68
C GLY A 265 12.66 20.09 -6.46
N TRP A 266 13.37 19.58 -5.44
CA TRP A 266 14.71 20.03 -5.11
C TRP A 266 15.78 19.44 -6.03
N GLU A 267 16.75 20.29 -6.38
CA GLU A 267 17.89 19.93 -7.21
C GLU A 267 18.90 19.03 -6.47
N PRO A 268 19.80 18.34 -7.21
CA PRO A 268 20.77 17.44 -6.61
C PRO A 268 21.65 18.02 -5.52
N GLU A 269 22.01 19.29 -5.64
CA GLU A 269 22.83 20.07 -4.73
C GLU A 269 22.06 20.36 -3.43
N GLN A 270 20.75 20.59 -3.54
CA GLN A 270 19.87 20.86 -2.41
C GLN A 270 19.56 19.60 -1.60
N TYR A 271 19.48 18.41 -2.23
CA TYR A 271 19.30 17.16 -1.50
C TYR A 271 20.07 16.00 -2.12
N ASN A 272 21.31 15.82 -1.70
CA ASN A 272 22.20 14.78 -2.19
C ASN A 272 22.12 13.46 -1.37
N PRO A 273 22.70 12.35 -1.87
CA PRO A 273 22.72 11.08 -1.16
C PRO A 273 23.35 11.13 0.23
N ARG A 274 24.29 12.07 0.51
CA ARG A 274 24.88 12.23 1.85
C ARG A 274 23.85 12.78 2.84
N ARG A 275 23.04 13.78 2.44
CA ARG A 275 21.92 14.30 3.24
C ARG A 275 20.88 13.21 3.50
N ALA A 276 20.52 12.44 2.46
CA ALA A 276 19.60 11.31 2.60
C ALA A 276 20.13 10.22 3.55
N ALA A 277 21.42 9.86 3.46
CA ALA A 277 22.03 8.89 4.36
C ALA A 277 22.01 9.38 5.82
N TYR A 278 22.29 10.66 6.05
CA TYR A 278 22.27 11.27 7.37
C TYR A 278 20.86 11.32 7.97
N ASP A 279 19.86 11.80 7.22
CA ASP A 279 18.46 11.83 7.67
C ASP A 279 17.95 10.39 7.92
N LEU A 280 18.32 9.42 7.07
CA LEU A 280 17.98 8.02 7.29
C LEU A 280 18.66 7.43 8.53
N ALA A 281 19.90 7.82 8.83
CA ALA A 281 20.60 7.42 10.05
C ALA A 281 19.88 7.94 11.31
N LYS A 282 19.34 9.16 11.29
CA LYS A 282 18.48 9.71 12.36
C LYS A 282 17.19 8.92 12.54
N LEU A 283 16.48 8.65 11.46
CA LEU A 283 15.26 7.85 11.51
C LEU A 283 15.55 6.44 12.04
N ARG A 284 16.71 5.89 11.68
CA ARG A 284 17.18 4.60 12.19
C ARG A 284 17.48 4.67 13.69
N SER A 285 18.15 5.72 14.17
CA SER A 285 18.49 5.87 15.60
C SER A 285 17.25 6.03 16.48
N LYS A 286 16.17 6.60 15.93
CA LYS A 286 14.85 6.64 16.57
C LYS A 286 14.03 5.35 16.46
N GLY A 287 14.58 4.31 15.83
CA GLY A 287 13.90 3.03 15.66
C GLY A 287 12.77 3.04 14.63
N PHE A 288 12.61 4.10 13.84
CA PHE A 288 11.55 4.17 12.82
C PHE A 288 11.84 3.32 11.58
N VAL A 289 13.12 3.08 11.32
CA VAL A 289 13.58 2.21 10.25
C VAL A 289 14.69 1.30 10.77
N GLU A 290 14.86 0.16 10.12
CA GLU A 290 15.97 -0.75 10.36
C GLU A 290 16.65 -1.14 9.07
N ARG A 291 17.94 -1.47 9.14
CA ARG A 291 18.70 -1.94 8.00
C ARG A 291 18.45 -3.44 7.85
N LYS A 292 18.03 -3.87 6.66
CA LYS A 292 17.89 -5.30 6.36
C LYS A 292 19.26 -5.95 6.31
N GLU A 293 19.42 -7.05 7.03
CA GLU A 293 20.68 -7.79 7.14
C GLU A 293 21.32 -8.08 5.78
N ARG A 294 22.66 -8.04 5.75
CA ARG A 294 23.48 -8.31 4.55
C ARG A 294 23.06 -7.53 3.30
N SER A 295 22.47 -6.35 3.48
CA SER A 295 22.00 -5.52 2.36
C SER A 295 22.23 -4.02 2.61
N ARG A 296 22.05 -3.22 1.56
CA ARG A 296 22.01 -1.74 1.63
C ARG A 296 20.57 -1.20 1.71
N ARG A 297 19.61 -2.06 2.07
CA ARG A 297 18.18 -1.73 2.12
C ARG A 297 17.71 -1.50 3.54
N TYR A 298 16.66 -0.71 3.66
CA TYR A 298 16.03 -0.31 4.90
C TYR A 298 14.55 -0.66 4.87
N LEU A 299 14.06 -1.18 5.99
CA LEU A 299 12.66 -1.51 6.22
C LEU A 299 12.09 -0.48 7.20
N ALA A 300 10.94 0.08 6.87
CA ALA A 300 10.21 0.94 7.77
C ALA A 300 9.47 0.09 8.80
N LYS A 301 9.58 0.44 10.08
CA LYS A 301 8.83 -0.24 11.14
C LYS A 301 7.39 0.28 11.14
N PRO A 302 6.36 -0.57 11.23
CA PRO A 302 4.97 -0.12 11.31
C PRO A 302 4.73 0.90 12.44
N GLN A 303 5.34 0.70 13.61
CA GLN A 303 5.26 1.67 14.72
C GLN A 303 5.88 3.03 14.38
N GLY A 304 6.99 3.04 13.62
CA GLY A 304 7.62 4.27 13.16
C GLY A 304 6.76 5.01 12.14
N VAL A 305 6.21 4.29 11.16
CA VAL A 305 5.25 4.85 10.19
C VAL A 305 4.07 5.47 10.92
N ARG A 306 3.52 4.76 11.90
CA ARG A 306 2.40 5.22 12.72
C ARG A 306 2.66 6.57 13.39
N LYS A 307 3.78 6.68 14.13
CA LYS A 307 4.17 7.89 14.85
C LYS A 307 4.42 9.07 13.91
N LEU A 308 5.09 8.82 12.79
CA LEU A 308 5.42 9.86 11.81
C LEU A 308 4.19 10.34 11.04
N CYS A 309 3.29 9.45 10.65
CA CYS A 309 2.00 9.82 10.07
C CYS A 309 1.17 10.65 11.05
N ALA A 310 1.13 10.27 12.33
CA ALA A 310 0.39 10.99 13.35
C ALA A 310 0.90 12.43 13.51
N TYR A 311 2.21 12.61 13.54
CA TYR A 311 2.82 13.93 13.57
C TYR A 311 2.46 14.76 12.34
N VAL A 312 2.54 14.18 11.13
CA VAL A 312 2.20 14.89 9.89
C VAL A 312 0.74 15.32 9.89
N VAL A 313 -0.17 14.47 10.37
CA VAL A 313 -1.60 14.81 10.53
C VAL A 313 -1.76 15.94 11.54
N LEU A 314 -1.17 15.84 12.74
CA LEU A 314 -1.22 16.87 13.76
C LEU A 314 -0.75 18.23 13.20
N ARG A 315 0.40 18.25 12.53
CA ARG A 315 0.96 19.49 12.01
C ARG A 315 0.16 20.07 10.84
N GLU A 316 -0.08 19.29 9.79
CA GLU A 316 -0.64 19.80 8.54
C GLU A 316 -2.17 19.87 8.54
N LYS A 317 -2.84 19.04 9.35
CA LYS A 317 -4.31 18.97 9.42
C LYS A 317 -4.89 19.57 10.69
N LEU A 318 -4.11 19.81 11.75
CA LEU A 318 -4.62 20.50 12.95
C LEU A 318 -3.94 21.85 13.16
N LEU A 319 -2.63 21.86 13.41
CA LEU A 319 -1.91 23.08 13.78
C LEU A 319 -1.92 24.15 12.68
N LYS A 320 -1.57 23.77 11.44
CA LYS A 320 -1.47 24.72 10.32
C LYS A 320 -2.82 25.39 9.99
N PRO A 321 -3.95 24.67 9.86
CA PRO A 321 -5.26 25.31 9.69
C PRO A 321 -5.65 26.23 10.85
N LEU A 322 -5.41 25.82 12.11
CA LEU A 322 -5.77 26.63 13.28
C LEU A 322 -4.96 27.93 13.35
N MET A 323 -3.66 27.87 13.06
CA MET A 323 -2.77 29.03 13.02
C MET A 323 -3.04 29.95 11.80
N ALA A 324 -3.48 29.40 10.67
CA ALA A 324 -3.89 30.23 9.54
C ALA A 324 -5.14 31.08 9.87
N GLY A 325 -6.00 30.58 10.76
CA GLY A 325 -7.18 31.29 11.27
C GLY A 325 -6.85 32.45 12.21
N THR A 326 -5.79 32.36 13.03
CA THR A 326 -5.39 33.44 13.97
C THR A 326 -4.86 34.67 13.23
N ALA A 327 -4.15 34.48 12.12
CA ALA A 327 -3.56 35.57 11.35
C ALA A 327 -4.58 36.40 10.53
N ARG A 328 -5.86 36.01 10.44
CA ARG A 328 -6.89 36.72 9.67
C ARG A 328 -8.19 36.89 10.49
N PRO A 329 -8.35 38.02 11.22
CA PRO A 329 -9.52 38.25 12.08
C PRO A 329 -10.84 38.43 11.32
N ARG A 330 -10.81 38.67 10.00
CA ARG A 330 -12.02 38.83 9.18
C ARG A 330 -12.37 37.54 8.46
N LEU A 331 -13.32 36.80 9.03
CA LEU A 331 -14.07 35.76 8.31
C LEU A 331 -14.82 36.44 7.16
N GLY A 332 -14.43 36.12 5.92
CA GLY A 332 -15.24 36.48 4.75
C GLY A 332 -16.63 35.82 4.82
N ARG A 333 -17.48 36.11 3.83
CA ARG A 333 -18.83 35.51 3.75
C ARG A 333 -18.72 33.98 3.89
N PRO A 334 -19.45 33.35 4.83
CA PRO A 334 -19.37 31.91 5.02
C PRO A 334 -19.73 31.18 3.71
N PRO A 335 -19.02 30.11 3.37
CA PRO A 335 -19.31 29.35 2.16
C PRO A 335 -20.73 28.78 2.23
N LYS A 336 -21.41 28.68 1.07
CA LYS A 336 -22.78 28.16 0.97
C LYS A 336 -22.94 26.74 1.53
N ASN A 337 -21.87 25.94 1.44
CA ASN A 337 -21.79 24.60 2.01
C ASN A 337 -20.59 24.57 2.96
N VAL A 338 -20.84 24.40 4.26
CA VAL A 338 -19.79 24.27 5.28
C VAL A 338 -19.50 22.79 5.46
N HIS A 339 -18.25 22.37 5.26
CA HIS A 339 -17.87 20.99 5.52
C HIS A 339 -17.85 20.74 7.04
N PRO A 340 -18.28 19.57 7.56
CA PRO A 340 -18.30 19.31 9.01
C PRO A 340 -16.96 19.57 9.72
N LEU A 341 -15.85 19.28 9.03
CA LEU A 341 -14.50 19.56 9.53
C LEU A 341 -14.22 21.06 9.71
N ASP A 342 -14.78 21.93 8.88
CA ASP A 342 -14.61 23.38 8.99
C ASP A 342 -15.31 23.92 10.25
N VAL A 343 -16.46 23.35 10.60
CA VAL A 343 -17.16 23.64 11.87
C VAL A 343 -16.26 23.26 13.06
N HIS A 344 -15.62 22.08 13.00
CA HIS A 344 -14.69 21.68 14.05
C HIS A 344 -13.48 22.62 14.16
N TYR A 345 -12.90 23.05 13.04
CA TYR A 345 -11.80 24.03 13.06
C TYR A 345 -12.23 25.38 13.65
N GLN A 346 -13.42 25.88 13.29
CA GLN A 346 -13.96 27.12 13.86
C GLN A 346 -14.18 27.03 15.36
N ASN A 347 -14.71 25.90 15.84
CA ASN A 347 -14.91 25.66 17.27
C ASN A 347 -13.58 25.61 18.02
N LEU A 348 -12.63 24.82 17.52
CA LEU A 348 -11.29 24.72 18.10
C LEU A 348 -10.58 26.07 18.12
N HIS A 349 -10.70 26.85 17.05
CA HIS A 349 -10.08 28.17 16.97
C HIS A 349 -10.66 29.14 18.02
N ARG A 350 -11.99 29.17 18.19
CA ARG A 350 -12.64 29.98 19.23
C ARG A 350 -12.17 29.61 20.63
N GLU A 351 -12.13 28.33 20.94
CA GLU A 351 -11.65 27.85 22.24
C GLU A 351 -10.15 28.08 22.44
N LEU A 352 -9.34 27.98 21.39
CA LEU A 352 -7.92 28.30 21.43
C LEU A 352 -7.69 29.77 21.81
N VAL A 353 -8.41 30.71 21.19
CA VAL A 353 -8.32 32.14 21.51
C VAL A 353 -8.73 32.41 22.97
N ARG A 354 -9.82 31.80 23.45
CA ARG A 354 -10.26 31.90 24.86
C ARG A 354 -9.21 31.34 25.82
N THR A 355 -8.57 30.23 25.45
CA THR A 355 -7.50 29.61 26.22
C THR A 355 -6.30 30.55 26.31
N PHE A 356 -5.85 31.16 25.21
CA PHE A 356 -4.76 32.14 25.24
C PHE A 356 -5.07 33.34 26.12
N ALA A 357 -6.29 33.89 26.04
CA ALA A 357 -6.73 34.97 26.91
C ALA A 357 -6.69 34.58 28.40
N THR A 358 -7.12 33.35 28.73
CA THR A 358 -7.08 32.83 30.11
C THR A 358 -5.64 32.61 30.59
N LEU A 359 -4.75 32.17 29.71
CA LEU A 359 -3.31 31.98 30.00
C LEU A 359 -2.52 33.30 30.04
N GLY A 360 -3.16 34.46 29.79
CA GLY A 360 -2.48 35.75 29.73
C GLY A 360 -1.48 35.88 28.57
N SER A 361 -1.61 35.05 27.53
CA SER A 361 -0.73 35.03 26.36
C SER A 361 -1.46 35.61 25.15
N ALA A 362 -0.78 36.39 24.30
CA ALA A 362 -1.37 36.88 23.06
C ALA A 362 -1.53 35.71 22.05
N ALA A 363 -2.73 35.61 21.44
CA ALA A 363 -3.11 34.57 20.48
C ALA A 363 -2.46 34.72 19.10
#